data_AF-A0A1D2AJB6-F1
#
_entry.id   AF-A0A1D2AJB6-F1
#
_cell.length_a   1.000
_cell.length_b   1.000
_cell.length_c   1.000
_cell.angle_alpha   90.00
_cell.angle_beta   90.00
_cell.angle_gamma   90.00
#
_symmetry.space_group_name_H-M   'P 1'
#
loop_
_entity.id
_entity.type
_entity.pdbx_description
1 polymer ?
#
loop_
_entity_poly.entity_id
_entity_poly.type
_entity_poly.pdbx_seq_one_letter_code
_entity_poly.pdbx_strand_id
1 'polypeptide(L)'
;ALIPTSQEARKALMHIETVPKNCWEAFTAQGDQLYPAPSFRYYSSTKNHAELLKVGVNDQILEKSLEIAEMEKRSIELESMFRMDQESLIQHRKESCALTKQLDKLRQEDMGLQLRAIELRNVEDPEPTSIATLEDALVELDGEVGILEAEKNETRKKVSEIRGA
;
A
#
# COMPACT_ATOMS: atom_id res chain seq x y z
N ALA A 1 -16.94 34.02 -50.93
CA ALA A 1 -15.97 34.40 -49.88
C ALA A 1 -16.30 33.60 -48.64
N LEU A 2 -15.32 32.94 -48.02
CA LEU A 2 -15.50 32.21 -46.75
C LEU A 2 -15.50 33.21 -45.59
N ILE A 3 -16.39 33.02 -44.62
CA ILE A 3 -16.42 33.88 -43.43
C ILE A 3 -15.37 33.34 -42.44
N PRO A 4 -14.40 34.15 -41.97
CA PRO A 4 -13.26 33.67 -41.19
C PRO A 4 -13.67 32.97 -39.89
N THR A 5 -14.67 33.52 -39.19
CA THR A 5 -15.10 33.02 -37.89
C THR A 5 -16.60 32.76 -37.81
N SER A 6 -16.99 31.84 -36.92
CA SER A 6 -18.39 31.54 -36.62
C SER A 6 -19.14 32.75 -36.04
N GLN A 7 -18.45 33.59 -35.28
CA GLN A 7 -19.02 34.80 -34.69
C GLN A 7 -19.36 35.85 -35.75
N GLU A 8 -18.44 36.12 -36.68
CA GLU A 8 -18.69 37.02 -37.81
C GLU A 8 -19.83 36.50 -38.68
N ALA A 9 -19.88 35.18 -38.90
CA ALA A 9 -20.91 34.56 -39.72
C ALA A 9 -22.31 34.72 -39.12
N ARG A 10 -22.44 34.53 -37.79
CA ARG A 10 -23.70 34.79 -37.08
C ARG A 10 -24.07 36.26 -37.13
N LYS A 11 -23.13 37.16 -36.87
CA LYS A 11 -23.39 38.61 -36.88
C LYS A 11 -23.87 39.10 -38.25
N ALA A 12 -23.31 38.56 -39.33
CA ALA A 12 -23.70 38.94 -40.69
C ALA A 12 -25.06 38.37 -41.10
N LEU A 13 -25.38 37.13 -40.71
CA LEU A 13 -26.49 36.39 -41.31
C LEU A 13 -27.73 36.23 -40.42
N MET A 14 -27.65 36.61 -39.14
CA MET A 14 -28.73 36.44 -38.16
C MET A 14 -29.87 37.47 -38.30
N HIS A 15 -29.60 38.66 -38.83
CA HIS A 15 -30.60 39.74 -38.96
C HIS A 15 -30.82 40.13 -40.42
N ILE A 16 -32.08 40.35 -40.81
CA ILE A 16 -32.45 40.70 -42.20
C ILE A 16 -31.71 41.96 -42.68
N GLU A 17 -31.46 42.91 -41.78
CA GLU A 17 -30.77 44.17 -42.07
C GLU A 17 -29.28 43.99 -42.38
N THR A 18 -28.64 42.95 -41.82
CA THR A 18 -27.21 42.69 -41.95
C THR A 18 -26.87 41.71 -43.06
N VAL A 19 -27.86 40.94 -43.53
CA VAL A 19 -27.68 39.91 -44.56
C VAL A 19 -27.28 40.56 -45.89
N PRO A 20 -26.17 40.13 -46.51
CA PRO A 20 -25.79 40.60 -47.85
C PRO A 20 -26.88 40.27 -48.88
N LYS A 21 -27.11 41.19 -49.81
CA LYS A 21 -28.08 40.98 -50.90
C LYS A 21 -27.71 39.72 -51.70
N ASN A 22 -28.72 38.91 -52.01
CA ASN A 22 -28.59 37.63 -52.74
C ASN A 22 -27.72 36.57 -52.05
N CYS A 23 -27.52 36.66 -50.73
CA CYS A 23 -26.92 35.56 -49.97
C CYS A 23 -27.98 34.50 -49.68
N TRP A 24 -27.82 33.30 -50.24
CA TRP A 24 -28.71 32.15 -49.95
C TRP A 24 -28.10 31.20 -48.93
N GLU A 25 -26.77 31.18 -48.85
CA GLU A 25 -25.99 30.31 -47.99
C GLU A 25 -24.58 30.89 -47.83
N ALA A 26 -23.93 30.58 -46.72
CA ALA A 26 -22.52 30.89 -46.48
C ALA A 26 -21.82 29.75 -45.74
N PHE A 27 -20.50 29.71 -45.89
CA PHE A 27 -19.63 28.76 -45.20
C PHE A 27 -18.57 29.49 -44.38
N THR A 28 -18.30 28.99 -43.17
CA THR A 28 -17.15 29.46 -42.38
C THR A 28 -15.86 28.82 -42.89
N ALA A 29 -14.71 29.38 -42.52
CA ALA A 29 -13.41 28.77 -42.79
C ALA A 29 -13.24 27.38 -42.14
N GLN A 30 -14.01 27.10 -41.07
CA GLN A 30 -14.06 25.80 -40.40
C GLN A 30 -15.00 24.80 -41.09
N GLY A 31 -15.69 25.22 -42.16
CA GLY A 31 -16.62 24.38 -42.91
C GLY A 31 -18.05 24.39 -42.39
N ASP A 32 -18.38 25.21 -41.38
CA ASP A 32 -19.76 25.34 -40.91
C ASP A 32 -20.65 25.96 -42.00
N GLN A 33 -21.89 25.51 -42.08
CA GLN A 33 -22.86 25.91 -43.08
C GLN A 33 -23.93 26.79 -42.44
N LEU A 34 -24.21 27.94 -43.04
CA LEU A 34 -25.17 28.92 -42.52
C LEU A 34 -26.20 29.31 -43.59
N TYR A 35 -27.47 29.32 -43.19
CA TYR A 35 -28.56 29.91 -43.95
C TYR A 35 -28.97 31.26 -43.30
N PRO A 36 -29.10 32.34 -44.09
CA PRO A 36 -29.42 33.66 -43.55
C PRO A 36 -30.87 33.83 -43.10
N ALA A 37 -31.12 34.88 -42.31
CA ALA A 37 -32.45 35.35 -41.96
C ALA A 37 -33.33 35.58 -43.22
N PRO A 38 -34.67 35.39 -43.14
CA PRO A 38 -35.49 35.26 -41.94
C PRO A 38 -35.49 33.87 -41.28
N SER A 39 -35.07 32.82 -41.99
CA SER A 39 -34.97 31.45 -41.45
C SER A 39 -33.51 31.12 -41.15
N PHE A 40 -32.92 31.78 -40.16
CA PHE A 40 -31.53 31.55 -39.79
C PHE A 40 -31.30 30.11 -39.31
N ARG A 41 -30.35 29.39 -39.95
CA ARG A 41 -29.93 28.05 -39.53
C ARG A 41 -28.41 27.97 -39.53
N TYR A 42 -27.86 27.28 -38.54
CA TYR A 42 -26.42 27.06 -38.37
C TYR A 42 -26.17 25.57 -38.22
N TYR A 43 -25.39 25.00 -39.13
CA TYR A 43 -24.96 23.61 -39.08
C TYR A 43 -23.45 23.58 -38.88
N SER A 44 -23.01 23.05 -37.74
CA SER A 44 -21.58 22.92 -37.46
C SER A 44 -21.00 21.77 -38.27
N SER A 45 -19.82 21.98 -38.85
CA SER A 45 -19.07 20.88 -39.47
C SER A 45 -18.40 20.03 -38.41
N THR A 46 -18.49 18.71 -38.56
CA THR A 46 -17.65 17.76 -37.80
C THR A 46 -16.30 17.54 -38.48
N LYS A 47 -16.15 17.99 -39.72
CA LYS A 47 -14.95 17.83 -40.53
C LYS A 47 -14.24 19.18 -40.63
N ASN A 48 -13.05 19.25 -40.05
CA ASN A 48 -12.21 20.45 -40.10
C ASN A 48 -11.34 20.53 -41.37
N HIS A 49 -11.47 19.57 -42.30
CA HIS A 49 -10.63 19.53 -43.50
C HIS A 49 -11.36 18.94 -44.71
N ALA A 50 -10.93 19.33 -45.92
CA ALA A 50 -11.43 18.78 -47.17
C ALA A 50 -10.84 17.39 -47.41
N GLU A 51 -11.69 16.38 -47.62
CA GLU A 51 -11.28 15.00 -47.91
C GLU A 51 -11.04 14.75 -49.41
N LEU A 52 -11.76 15.47 -50.29
CA LEU A 52 -11.85 15.13 -51.72
C LEU A 52 -10.99 16.01 -52.65
N LEU A 53 -10.65 17.23 -52.22
CA LEU A 53 -9.87 18.20 -53.01
C LEU A 53 -8.54 18.54 -52.32
N LYS A 54 -7.84 17.53 -51.79
CA LYS A 54 -6.50 17.70 -51.25
C LYS A 54 -5.53 17.92 -52.41
N VAL A 55 -4.94 19.11 -52.50
CA VAL A 55 -3.94 19.45 -53.53
C VAL A 55 -2.60 18.83 -53.11
N GLY A 56 -2.40 17.55 -53.44
CA GLY A 56 -1.10 16.88 -53.34
C GLY A 56 -1.07 15.69 -52.38
N VAL A 57 -0.70 14.53 -52.90
CA VAL A 57 -0.38 13.32 -52.12
C VAL A 57 0.73 13.59 -51.09
N ASN A 58 1.61 14.56 -51.37
CA ASN A 58 2.71 14.95 -50.49
C ASN A 58 2.24 15.48 -49.13
N ASP A 59 1.18 16.29 -49.09
CA ASP A 59 0.65 16.83 -47.83
C ASP A 59 0.05 15.71 -46.96
N GLN A 60 -0.56 14.70 -47.60
CA GLN A 60 -1.07 13.52 -46.90
C GLN A 60 0.08 12.65 -46.35
N ILE A 61 1.17 12.51 -47.09
CA ILE A 61 2.37 11.80 -46.61
C ILE A 61 2.92 12.52 -45.38
N LEU A 62 3.07 13.85 -45.45
CA LEU A 62 3.57 14.66 -44.33
C LEU A 62 2.68 14.53 -43.09
N GLU A 63 1.36 14.65 -43.25
CA GLU A 63 0.36 14.47 -42.17
C GLU A 63 0.52 13.08 -41.52
N LYS A 64 0.59 12.02 -42.34
CA LYS A 64 0.73 10.65 -41.83
C LYS A 64 2.09 10.38 -41.19
N SER A 65 3.16 10.96 -41.71
CA SER A 65 4.48 10.84 -41.09
C SER A 65 4.53 11.50 -39.71
N LEU A 66 3.86 12.64 -39.53
CA LEU A 66 3.74 13.30 -38.22
C LEU A 66 2.92 12.46 -37.25
N GLU A 67 1.78 11.90 -37.68
CA GLU A 67 0.98 10.99 -36.87
C GLU A 67 1.79 9.75 -36.41
N ILE A 68 2.56 9.15 -37.32
CA ILE A 68 3.43 8.00 -36.98
C ILE A 68 4.47 8.39 -35.93
N ALA A 69 5.16 9.52 -36.11
CA ALA A 69 6.17 9.98 -35.16
C ALA A 69 5.58 10.25 -33.77
N GLU A 70 4.36 10.79 -33.69
CA GLU A 70 3.67 11.00 -32.43
C GLU A 70 3.28 9.67 -31.76
N MET A 71 2.79 8.70 -32.54
CA MET A 71 2.50 7.35 -32.03
C MET A 71 3.75 6.63 -31.54
N GLU A 72 4.87 6.72 -32.26
CA GLU A 72 6.15 6.11 -31.85
C GLU A 72 6.64 6.71 -30.53
N LYS A 73 6.60 8.04 -30.40
CA LYS A 73 6.95 8.71 -29.14
C LYS A 73 6.10 8.21 -27.99
N ARG A 74 4.77 8.12 -28.19
CA ARG A 74 3.85 7.61 -27.17
C ARG A 74 4.11 6.14 -26.83
N SER A 75 4.49 5.32 -27.80
CA SER A 75 4.86 3.92 -27.57
C SER A 75 6.09 3.82 -26.67
N ILE A 76 7.13 4.61 -26.94
CA ILE A 76 8.36 4.64 -26.12
C ILE A 76 8.06 5.08 -24.69
N GLU A 77 7.22 6.11 -24.51
CA GLU A 77 6.79 6.57 -23.19
C GLU A 77 6.06 5.47 -22.42
N LEU A 78 5.12 4.77 -23.06
CA LEU A 78 4.39 3.65 -22.48
C LEU A 78 5.29 2.47 -22.12
N GLU A 79 6.24 2.12 -22.98
CA GLU A 79 7.23 1.07 -22.70
C GLU A 79 8.11 1.43 -21.50
N SER A 80 8.49 2.70 -21.38
CA SER A 80 9.25 3.17 -20.22
C SER A 80 8.45 3.10 -18.94
N MET A 81 7.18 3.52 -18.96
CA MET A 81 6.29 3.41 -17.80
C MET A 81 6.08 1.95 -17.40
N PHE A 82 5.81 1.07 -18.37
CA PHE A 82 5.63 -0.35 -18.12
C PHE A 82 6.84 -0.99 -17.44
N ARG A 83 8.06 -0.65 -17.88
CA ARG A 83 9.29 -1.13 -17.26
C ARG A 83 9.42 -0.66 -15.81
N MET A 84 9.12 0.60 -15.53
CA MET A 84 9.15 1.14 -14.17
C MET A 84 8.14 0.44 -13.25
N ASP A 85 6.92 0.23 -13.73
CA ASP A 85 5.87 -0.47 -12.99
C ASP A 85 6.26 -1.93 -12.72
N GLN A 86 6.92 -2.59 -13.68
CA GLN A 86 7.43 -3.94 -13.53
C GLN A 86 8.51 -4.03 -12.44
N GLU A 87 9.45 -3.08 -12.42
CA GLU A 87 10.48 -2.99 -11.37
C GLU A 87 9.87 -2.75 -9.99
N SER A 88 8.92 -1.82 -9.89
CA SER A 88 8.17 -1.54 -8.67
C SER A 88 7.43 -2.78 -8.17
N LEU A 89 6.75 -3.52 -9.05
CA LEU A 89 6.03 -4.74 -8.69
C LEU A 89 6.97 -5.81 -8.12
N ILE A 90 8.16 -5.97 -8.71
CA ILE A 90 9.17 -6.92 -8.20
C ILE A 90 9.64 -6.50 -6.81
N GLN A 91 9.87 -5.20 -6.59
CA GLN A 91 10.28 -4.68 -5.30
C GLN A 91 9.20 -4.91 -4.22
N HIS A 92 7.95 -4.58 -4.51
CA HIS A 92 6.83 -4.81 -3.60
C HIS A 92 6.63 -6.30 -3.27
N ARG A 93 6.86 -7.21 -4.24
CA ARG A 93 6.84 -8.66 -3.96
C ARG A 93 7.94 -9.08 -2.99
N LYS A 94 9.14 -8.53 -3.11
CA LYS A 94 10.24 -8.82 -2.17
C LYS A 94 9.91 -8.34 -0.77
N GLU A 95 9.40 -7.10 -0.65
CA GLU A 95 8.98 -6.51 0.62
C GLU A 95 7.85 -7.31 1.27
N SER A 96 6.83 -7.69 0.49
CA SER A 96 5.73 -8.54 0.95
C SER A 96 6.22 -9.89 1.48
N CYS A 97 7.16 -10.53 0.78
CA CYS A 97 7.76 -11.79 1.23
C CYS A 97 8.56 -11.60 2.53
N ALA A 98 9.31 -10.50 2.67
CA ALA A 98 10.06 -10.19 3.88
C ALA A 98 9.12 -9.95 5.09
N LEU A 99 8.06 -9.17 4.89
CA LEU A 99 7.04 -8.92 5.92
C LEU A 99 6.32 -10.20 6.34
N THR A 100 6.00 -11.08 5.38
CA THR A 100 5.37 -12.38 5.68
C THR A 100 6.27 -13.23 6.57
N LYS A 101 7.58 -13.30 6.28
CA LYS A 101 8.55 -14.02 7.12
C LYS A 101 8.67 -13.43 8.52
N GLN A 102 8.63 -12.10 8.65
CA GLN A 102 8.64 -11.44 9.97
C GLN A 102 7.37 -11.77 10.76
N LEU A 103 6.22 -11.77 10.09
CA LEU A 103 4.94 -12.08 10.70
C LEU A 103 4.88 -13.54 11.18
N ASP A 104 5.43 -14.48 10.41
CA ASP A 104 5.52 -15.88 10.84
C ASP A 104 6.45 -16.07 12.05
N LYS A 105 7.56 -15.33 12.13
CA LYS A 105 8.43 -15.34 13.33
C LYS A 105 7.69 -14.82 14.55
N LEU A 106 7.00 -13.68 14.43
CA LEU A 106 6.21 -13.11 15.51
C LEU A 106 5.11 -14.07 15.98
N ARG A 107 4.46 -14.79 15.06
CA ARG A 107 3.48 -15.83 15.42
C ARG A 107 4.11 -16.99 16.19
N GLN A 108 5.31 -17.42 15.82
CA GLN A 108 6.03 -18.47 16.56
C GLN A 108 6.41 -18.00 17.96
N GLU A 109 6.88 -16.76 18.09
CA GLU A 109 7.21 -16.15 19.39
C GLU A 109 5.96 -16.01 20.27
N ASP A 110 4.85 -15.53 19.71
CA ASP A 110 3.56 -15.40 20.41
C ASP A 110 3.05 -16.77 20.90
N MET A 111 3.11 -17.80 20.05
CA MET A 111 2.75 -19.16 20.45
C MET A 111 3.65 -19.68 21.59
N GLY A 112 4.95 -19.44 21.51
CA GLY A 112 5.89 -19.82 22.57
C GLY A 112 5.61 -19.12 23.90
N LEU A 113 5.29 -17.82 23.86
CA LEU A 113 4.90 -17.05 25.04
C LEU A 113 3.57 -17.54 25.63
N GLN A 114 2.59 -17.88 24.79
CA GLN A 114 1.32 -18.45 25.23
C GLN A 114 1.51 -19.80 25.92
N LEU A 115 2.33 -20.69 25.36
CA LEU A 115 2.65 -21.97 25.99
C LEU A 115 3.33 -21.76 27.35
N ARG A 116 4.31 -20.86 27.42
CA ARG A 116 4.99 -20.54 28.68
C ARG A 116 4.05 -19.93 29.72
N ALA A 117 3.10 -19.10 29.30
CA ALA A 117 2.08 -18.55 30.19
C ALA A 117 1.14 -19.64 30.73
N ILE A 118 0.79 -20.63 29.89
CA ILE A 118 0.01 -21.81 30.31
C ILE A 118 0.81 -22.66 31.30
N GLU A 119 2.09 -22.94 31.01
CA GLU A 119 2.97 -23.68 31.92
C GLU A 119 3.07 -23.01 33.28
N LEU A 120 3.33 -21.70 33.32
CA LEU A 120 3.40 -20.92 34.57
C LEU A 120 2.07 -20.92 35.34
N ARG A 121 0.93 -20.91 34.63
CA ARG A 121 -0.39 -21.00 35.26
C ARG A 121 -0.67 -22.40 35.80
N ASN A 122 -0.10 -23.43 35.17
CA ASN A 122 -0.27 -24.83 35.52
C ASN A 122 0.80 -25.34 36.50
N VAL A 123 1.75 -24.49 36.94
CA VAL A 123 2.59 -24.82 38.07
C VAL A 123 1.67 -24.95 39.28
N GLU A 124 1.38 -26.19 39.66
CA GLU A 124 0.83 -26.48 40.97
C GLU A 124 1.85 -26.01 42.00
N ASP A 125 1.43 -25.04 42.83
CA ASP A 125 2.17 -24.73 44.05
C ASP A 125 2.35 -26.06 44.81
N PRO A 126 3.60 -26.44 45.16
CA PRO A 126 3.80 -27.66 45.93
C PRO A 126 2.90 -27.61 47.16
N GLU A 127 2.22 -28.72 47.44
CA GLU A 127 1.28 -28.84 48.54
C GLU A 127 1.93 -28.22 49.79
N PRO A 128 1.30 -27.23 50.44
CA PRO A 128 1.94 -26.56 51.57
C PRO A 128 2.17 -27.61 52.64
N THR A 129 3.45 -27.95 52.87
CA THR A 129 3.85 -28.84 53.95
C THR A 129 3.23 -28.33 55.24
N SER A 130 2.36 -29.14 55.85
CA SER A 130 1.61 -28.73 57.04
C SER A 130 2.57 -28.26 58.12
N ILE A 131 2.29 -27.13 58.75
CA ILE A 131 3.11 -26.55 59.83
C ILE A 131 3.40 -27.61 60.91
N ALA A 132 2.41 -28.46 61.22
CA ALA A 132 2.57 -29.56 62.18
C ALA A 132 3.70 -30.54 61.80
N THR A 133 3.86 -30.87 60.51
CA THR A 133 4.94 -31.77 60.08
C THR A 133 6.32 -31.12 60.18
N LEU A 134 6.41 -29.80 60.03
CA LEU A 134 7.64 -29.05 60.25
C LEU A 134 7.95 -28.89 61.75
N GLU A 135 6.92 -28.73 62.57
CA GLU A 135 7.04 -28.71 64.04
C GLU A 135 7.49 -30.07 64.58
N ASP A 136 6.93 -31.17 64.10
CA ASP A 136 7.35 -32.53 64.48
C ASP A 136 8.82 -32.79 64.11
N ALA A 137 9.24 -32.41 62.90
CA ALA A 137 10.63 -32.53 62.46
C ALA A 137 11.59 -31.64 63.29
N LEU A 138 11.14 -30.47 63.71
CA LEU A 138 11.90 -29.60 64.62
C LEU A 138 12.10 -30.25 65.99
N VAL A 139 11.05 -30.87 66.54
CA VAL A 139 11.12 -31.57 67.82
C VAL A 139 12.06 -32.78 67.74
N GLU A 140 12.03 -33.54 66.64
CA GLU A 140 12.96 -34.65 66.42
C GLU A 140 14.42 -34.17 66.37
N LEU A 141 14.70 -33.09 65.62
CA LEU A 141 16.03 -32.51 65.51
C LEU A 141 16.53 -31.95 66.85
N ASP A 142 15.68 -31.26 67.62
CA ASP A 142 16.03 -30.78 68.97
C ASP A 142 16.35 -31.95 69.91
N GLY A 143 15.63 -33.07 69.78
CA GLY A 143 15.92 -34.31 70.49
C GLY A 143 17.30 -34.89 70.15
N GLU A 144 17.63 -34.99 68.86
CA GLU A 144 18.95 -35.45 68.40
C GLU A 144 20.08 -34.54 68.89
N VAL A 145 19.88 -33.22 68.83
CA VAL A 145 20.85 -32.25 69.37
C VAL A 145 21.07 -32.47 70.86
N GLY A 146 19.99 -32.67 71.64
CA GLY A 146 20.10 -32.94 73.08
C GLY A 146 20.89 -34.21 73.40
N ILE A 147 20.70 -35.29 72.63
CA ILE A 147 21.45 -36.54 72.76
C ILE A 147 22.94 -36.31 72.46
N LEU A 148 23.23 -35.67 71.32
CA LEU A 148 24.62 -35.37 70.91
C LEU A 148 25.33 -34.45 71.92
N GLU A 149 24.61 -33.51 72.54
CA GLU A 149 25.17 -32.67 73.59
C GLU A 149 25.47 -33.45 74.89
N ALA A 150 24.62 -34.39 75.26
CA ALA A 150 24.85 -35.28 76.39
C ALA A 150 26.09 -36.16 76.15
N GLU A 151 26.20 -36.78 74.97
CA GLU A 151 27.37 -37.56 74.57
C GLU A 151 28.64 -36.71 74.53
N LYS A 152 28.59 -35.50 73.98
CA LYS A 152 29.70 -34.54 73.98
C LYS A 152 30.15 -34.23 75.40
N ASN A 153 29.21 -33.98 76.32
CA ASN A 153 29.51 -33.66 77.71
C ASN A 153 30.08 -34.86 78.48
N GLU A 154 29.56 -36.06 78.24
CA GLU A 154 30.10 -37.29 78.83
C GLU A 154 31.51 -37.59 78.32
N THR A 155 31.73 -37.47 77.01
CA THR A 155 33.05 -37.62 76.41
C THR A 155 34.02 -36.57 76.96
N ARG A 156 33.56 -35.32 77.14
CA ARG A 156 34.36 -34.25 77.75
C ARG A 156 34.74 -34.55 79.20
N LYS A 157 33.83 -35.14 79.99
CA LYS A 157 34.12 -35.60 81.36
C LYS A 157 35.17 -36.71 81.37
N LYS A 158 34.99 -37.75 80.55
CA LYS A 158 35.98 -38.84 80.38
C LYS A 158 37.35 -38.31 79.98
N VAL A 159 37.42 -37.35 79.06
CA VAL A 159 38.68 -36.69 78.65
C VAL A 159 39.30 -35.88 79.80
N SER A 160 38.50 -35.19 80.61
CA SER A 160 39.02 -34.45 81.78
C SER A 160 39.53 -35.36 82.90
N GLU A 161 38.90 -36.53 83.09
CA GLU A 161 39.34 -37.54 84.05
C GLU A 161 40.66 -38.20 83.61
N ILE A 162 40.81 -38.50 82.32
CA ILE A 162 42.06 -39.04 81.75
C ILE A 162 43.21 -38.02 81.81
N ARG A 163 42.91 -36.71 81.65
CA ARG A 163 43.91 -35.64 81.67
C ARG A 163 44.30 -35.19 83.08
N GLY A 164 43.55 -35.62 84.11
CA GLY A 164 43.81 -35.33 85.52
C GLY A 164 44.47 -36.46 86.32
N ALA A 165 44.71 -37.62 85.68
CA ALA A 165 45.49 -38.75 86.21
C ALA A 165 46.91 -38.76 85.61
#